data_AF-A0A919RWD7-F1
#
_entry.id   AF-A0A919RWD7-F1
#
_cell.length_a   1.000
_cell.length_b   1.000
_cell.length_c   1.000
_cell.angle_alpha   90.00
_cell.angle_beta   90.00
_cell.angle_gamma   90.00
#
_symmetry.space_group_name_H-M   'P 1'
#
loop_
_entity.id
_entity.type
_entity.pdbx_description
1 polymer ?
#
loop_
_entity_poly.entity_id
_entity_poly.type
_entity_poly.pdbx_seq_one_letter_code
_entity_poly.pdbx_strand_id
1 'polypeptide(L)'
;MGKPSIFSKEYEKRMKKRKKRILVILLIILCMSGVITTLNFKFFSLTNIRQKVETTLNNKNKDNVLSDTAIQDNGTNQVQENKNISQESKEVSQENTAGENENKDEDNEEKYIEVTLSSGNIARAIYDEESGKRKFKALIPIEEGTTFDISPNKDFLIINDGGTQQIKFVDTRGTQKNITYPSYTTKNKEVIVRETMLNDYPGYTWSKNAKFIDDTHVVYLSQLPYFGKNQLLTYMWSIDINTGVHTTLWNVKGSNIKIGNLTDNGLEVEIDGNKKILTPNATLIQ
;
A
#
# COMPACT_ATOMS: atom_id res chain seq x y z
N MET A 1 -11.68 -0.35 -27.27
CA MET A 1 -12.05 -0.60 -28.69
C MET A 1 -11.69 -2.03 -29.09
N GLY A 2 -12.68 -2.86 -29.40
CA GLY A 2 -12.48 -4.24 -29.86
C GLY A 2 -11.57 -4.36 -31.09
N LYS A 3 -10.92 -5.53 -31.25
CA LYS A 3 -10.07 -5.81 -32.41
C LYS A 3 -10.93 -5.94 -33.68
N PRO A 4 -10.60 -5.26 -34.79
CA PRO A 4 -11.34 -5.44 -36.03
C PRO A 4 -11.09 -6.85 -36.55
N SER A 5 -12.12 -7.46 -37.13
CA SER A 5 -12.02 -8.78 -37.74
C SER A 5 -10.90 -8.83 -38.76
N ILE A 6 -10.00 -9.81 -38.62
CA ILE A 6 -8.86 -10.06 -39.51
C ILE A 6 -9.29 -10.44 -40.93
N PHE A 7 -10.54 -10.85 -41.12
CA PHE A 7 -11.11 -11.24 -42.42
C PHE A 7 -11.86 -10.09 -43.11
N SER A 8 -11.87 -8.89 -42.52
CA SER A 8 -12.47 -7.71 -43.14
C SER A 8 -11.59 -7.15 -44.24
N LYS A 9 -12.18 -6.86 -45.41
CA LYS A 9 -11.52 -6.13 -46.52
C LYS A 9 -10.95 -4.76 -46.11
N GLU A 10 -11.41 -4.20 -44.99
CA GLU A 10 -10.94 -2.94 -44.43
C GLU A 10 -9.93 -3.10 -43.28
N TYR A 11 -9.58 -4.33 -42.91
CA TYR A 11 -8.70 -4.63 -41.79
C TYR A 11 -7.39 -3.83 -41.86
N GLU A 12 -6.71 -3.87 -43.00
CA GLU A 12 -5.46 -3.13 -43.20
C GLU A 12 -5.62 -1.61 -43.07
N LYS A 13 -6.71 -1.06 -43.62
CA LYS A 13 -6.99 0.39 -43.55
C LYS A 13 -7.24 0.81 -42.10
N ARG A 14 -7.99 0.01 -41.33
CA ARG A 14 -8.26 0.27 -39.91
C ARG A 14 -6.99 0.12 -39.06
N MET A 15 -6.15 -0.88 -39.35
CA MET A 15 -4.87 -1.08 -38.68
C MET A 15 -3.86 0.05 -38.97
N LYS A 16 -3.77 0.54 -40.22
CA LYS A 16 -2.93 1.71 -40.58
C LYS A 16 -3.37 2.98 -39.85
N LYS A 17 -4.69 3.23 -39.72
CA LYS A 17 -5.21 4.37 -38.95
C LYS A 17 -4.91 4.24 -37.45
N ARG A 18 -5.03 3.03 -36.87
CA ARG A 18 -4.68 2.76 -35.46
C ARG A 18 -3.19 2.98 -35.18
N LYS A 19 -2.31 2.45 -36.04
CA LYS A 19 -0.85 2.65 -35.91
C LYS A 19 -0.48 4.14 -35.95
N LYS A 20 -1.10 4.93 -36.83
CA LYS A 20 -0.89 6.39 -36.88
C LYS A 20 -1.41 7.10 -35.62
N ARG A 21 -2.59 6.73 -35.10
CA ARG A 21 -3.14 7.31 -33.85
C ARG A 21 -2.26 7.00 -32.64
N ILE A 22 -1.77 5.76 -32.51
CA ILE A 22 -0.88 5.36 -31.41
C ILE A 22 0.44 6.15 -31.48
N LEU A 23 1.01 6.31 -32.67
CA LEU A 23 2.25 7.08 -32.87
C LEU A 23 2.08 8.56 -32.51
N VAL A 24 0.94 9.17 -32.84
CA VAL A 24 0.62 10.56 -32.46
C VAL A 24 0.45 10.69 -30.94
N ILE A 25 -0.23 9.75 -30.28
CA ILE A 25 -0.39 9.76 -28.82
C ILE A 25 0.97 9.65 -28.12
N LEU A 26 1.85 8.76 -28.58
CA LEU A 26 3.21 8.63 -28.06
C LEU A 26 4.01 9.93 -28.19
N LEU A 27 3.89 10.63 -29.32
CA LEU A 27 4.58 11.91 -29.55
C LEU A 27 4.07 13.01 -28.61
N ILE A 28 2.76 13.04 -28.33
CA ILE A 28 2.14 14.00 -27.39
C ILE A 28 2.62 13.74 -25.96
N ILE A 29 2.69 12.48 -25.53
CA ILE A 29 3.19 12.11 -24.19
C ILE A 29 4.66 12.52 -24.03
N LEU A 30 5.49 12.31 -25.05
CA LEU A 30 6.89 12.72 -25.04
C LEU A 30 7.03 14.25 -24.92
N CYS A 31 6.26 15.02 -25.70
CA CYS A 31 6.26 16.48 -25.60
C CYS A 31 5.80 16.99 -24.22
N MET A 32 4.78 16.37 -23.62
CA MET A 32 4.32 16.73 -22.27
C MET A 32 5.37 16.45 -21.19
N SER A 33 6.12 15.36 -21.31
CA SER A 33 7.18 15.02 -20.35
C SER A 33 8.33 16.04 -20.33
N GLY A 34 8.67 16.64 -21.48
CA GLY A 34 9.71 17.68 -21.58
C GLY A 34 9.31 19.03 -20.98
N VAL A 35 8.00 19.34 -20.91
CA VAL A 35 7.49 20.59 -20.31
C VAL A 35 7.50 20.53 -18.77
N ILE A 36 7.30 19.33 -18.20
CA ILE A 36 7.26 19.12 -16.73
C ILE A 36 8.64 19.35 -16.09
N THR A 37 9.73 19.01 -16.79
CA THR A 37 11.11 19.21 -16.28
C THR A 37 11.53 20.68 -16.20
N THR A 38 10.88 21.58 -16.94
CA THR A 38 11.24 23.01 -16.94
C THR A 38 10.49 23.86 -15.91
N LEU A 39 9.46 23.32 -15.25
CA LEU A 39 8.58 24.10 -14.35
C LEU A 39 8.64 23.70 -12.87
N ASN A 40 9.27 22.58 -12.50
CA ASN A 40 9.32 22.08 -11.12
C ASN A 40 10.71 22.08 -10.48
N PHE A 41 11.52 23.13 -10.70
CA PHE A 41 12.84 23.26 -10.06
C PHE A 41 12.87 24.23 -8.86
N LYS A 42 11.72 24.70 -8.36
CA LYS A 42 11.65 25.72 -7.29
C LYS A 42 10.72 25.42 -6.11
N PHE A 43 10.36 24.16 -5.86
CA PHE A 43 9.49 23.79 -4.72
C PHE A 43 10.07 22.79 -3.72
N PHE A 44 11.37 22.51 -3.77
CA PHE A 44 12.04 21.74 -2.70
C PHE A 44 12.94 22.65 -1.85
N SER A 45 12.30 23.57 -1.12
CA SER A 45 12.97 24.33 -0.05
C SER A 45 12.71 23.63 1.28
N LEU A 46 13.66 22.81 1.70
CA LEU A 46 13.75 22.31 3.07
C LEU A 46 14.22 23.43 3.99
N THR A 47 13.29 24.09 4.67
CA THR A 47 13.61 25.04 5.74
C THR A 47 12.75 24.82 6.97
N ASN A 48 13.43 24.41 8.05
CA ASN A 48 13.12 24.64 9.46
C ASN A 48 11.90 23.93 10.08
N ILE A 49 12.12 22.70 10.56
CA ILE A 49 11.35 22.15 11.68
C ILE A 49 12.32 21.88 12.83
N ARG A 50 12.47 22.87 13.71
CA ARG A 50 13.06 22.70 15.04
C ARG A 50 12.14 23.32 16.09
N GLN A 51 11.92 22.52 17.14
CA GLN A 51 11.44 22.84 18.48
C GLN A 51 9.97 23.22 18.69
N LYS A 52 9.22 22.22 19.19
CA LYS A 52 8.57 22.34 20.52
C LYS A 52 8.34 20.94 21.12
N VAL A 53 9.26 20.49 21.96
CA VAL A 53 9.09 19.29 22.80
C VAL A 53 9.30 19.72 24.25
N GLU A 54 8.27 20.31 24.84
CA GLU A 54 8.00 20.46 26.28
C GLU A 54 6.50 20.81 26.31
N THR A 55 5.55 20.13 26.94
CA THR A 55 5.48 19.48 28.24
C THR A 55 4.19 18.63 28.27
N THR A 56 4.24 17.31 28.47
CA THR A 56 3.16 16.54 29.15
C THR A 56 3.57 15.07 29.31
N LEU A 57 4.46 14.79 30.26
CA LEU A 57 4.43 13.51 30.96
C LEU A 57 4.73 13.74 32.44
N ASN A 58 3.86 13.13 33.25
CA ASN A 58 3.88 12.98 34.70
C ASN A 58 3.56 14.21 35.56
N ASN A 59 2.29 14.27 35.97
CA ASN A 59 1.95 14.69 37.32
C ASN A 59 1.41 13.49 38.11
N LYS A 60 2.26 12.93 38.97
CA LYS A 60 1.85 12.27 40.22
C LYS A 60 2.78 12.85 41.29
N ASN A 61 2.23 13.82 42.04
CA ASN A 61 2.30 14.03 43.49
C ASN A 61 3.55 13.51 44.20
N LYS A 62 4.24 14.23 45.08
CA LYS A 62 3.85 15.22 46.09
C LYS A 62 5.19 15.55 46.81
N ASP A 63 5.51 16.75 47.30
CA ASP A 63 4.93 17.34 48.49
C ASP A 63 5.46 18.77 48.73
N ASN A 64 4.50 19.64 49.09
CA ASN A 64 4.53 20.72 50.09
C ASN A 64 5.55 21.86 49.97
N VAL A 65 5.02 23.10 49.93
CA VAL A 65 5.05 24.02 51.08
C VAL A 65 4.21 25.30 50.78
N LEU A 66 3.20 25.50 51.64
CA LEU A 66 2.55 26.74 52.12
C LEU A 66 1.69 27.63 51.19
N SER A 67 0.38 27.49 51.43
CA SER A 67 -0.68 28.49 51.70
C SER A 67 -0.24 29.96 51.88
N ASP A 68 -1.03 31.00 51.53
CA ASP A 68 -2.41 31.23 51.96
C ASP A 68 -3.17 32.29 51.12
N THR A 69 -4.44 31.95 50.85
CA THR A 69 -5.67 32.74 51.04
C THR A 69 -5.97 34.04 50.26
N ALA A 70 -7.07 33.97 49.48
CA ALA A 70 -8.25 34.87 49.41
C ALA A 70 -8.65 35.23 47.95
N ILE A 71 -9.91 35.31 47.49
CA ILE A 71 -11.27 35.14 48.03
C ILE A 71 -12.24 35.21 46.82
N GLN A 72 -13.31 34.37 46.83
CA GLN A 72 -14.71 34.58 46.37
C GLN A 72 -15.05 35.02 44.92
N ASP A 73 -16.23 34.78 44.33
CA ASP A 73 -17.45 34.01 44.68
C ASP A 73 -18.31 33.77 43.42
N ASN A 74 -19.18 32.75 43.52
CA ASN A 74 -20.57 32.57 43.00
C ASN A 74 -20.95 33.03 41.57
N GLY A 75 -21.50 32.18 40.69
CA GLY A 75 -22.81 31.49 40.80
C GLY A 75 -23.76 32.12 39.74
N THR A 76 -24.57 31.45 38.92
CA THR A 76 -25.69 30.56 39.28
C THR A 76 -26.40 30.01 38.01
N ASN A 77 -27.00 28.81 38.14
CA ASN A 77 -28.27 28.28 37.59
C ASN A 77 -28.44 27.89 36.08
N GLN A 78 -28.64 26.60 35.74
CA GLN A 78 -29.90 25.78 35.65
C GLN A 78 -30.71 26.08 34.34
N VAL A 79 -31.37 25.18 33.56
CA VAL A 79 -31.85 23.79 33.67
C VAL A 79 -32.48 23.32 32.31
N GLN A 80 -32.58 21.99 32.11
CA GLN A 80 -33.53 21.16 31.30
C GLN A 80 -33.72 21.25 29.76
N GLU A 81 -33.44 20.10 29.12
CA GLU A 81 -34.36 19.13 28.47
C GLU A 81 -35.39 19.51 27.36
N ASN A 82 -35.24 18.80 26.22
CA ASN A 82 -36.21 18.01 25.46
C ASN A 82 -36.98 18.54 24.21
N LYS A 83 -37.00 17.62 23.21
CA LYS A 83 -37.98 17.35 22.13
C LYS A 83 -38.12 18.22 20.86
N ASN A 84 -37.62 17.62 19.76
CA ASN A 84 -38.37 16.96 18.65
C ASN A 84 -39.05 17.81 17.54
N ILE A 85 -39.10 17.20 16.32
CA ILE A 85 -39.99 17.45 15.14
C ILE A 85 -39.55 18.65 14.25
N SER A 86 -39.51 18.64 12.90
CA SER A 86 -39.83 17.70 11.82
C SER A 86 -39.29 18.26 10.48
N GLN A 87 -39.22 17.36 9.50
CA GLN A 87 -39.25 17.48 8.03
C GLN A 87 -39.76 18.83 7.48
N GLU A 88 -39.21 19.30 6.35
CA GLU A 88 -39.90 19.22 5.05
C GLU A 88 -39.00 19.61 3.86
N SER A 89 -39.24 18.84 2.80
CA SER A 89 -38.81 18.84 1.40
C SER A 89 -38.91 20.17 0.62
N LYS A 90 -38.06 20.27 -0.41
CA LYS A 90 -38.42 20.88 -1.72
C LYS A 90 -37.77 20.10 -2.87
N GLU A 91 -38.55 19.21 -3.47
CA GLU A 91 -38.52 18.95 -4.91
C GLU A 91 -39.34 20.03 -5.61
N VAL A 92 -38.94 20.45 -6.83
CA VAL A 92 -39.76 20.52 -8.06
C VAL A 92 -38.80 20.78 -9.24
N SER A 93 -38.60 19.74 -10.07
CA SER A 93 -38.78 19.61 -11.54
C SER A 93 -38.90 20.87 -12.41
N GLN A 94 -38.67 20.95 -13.73
CA GLN A 94 -38.21 20.17 -14.90
C GLN A 94 -38.01 21.28 -15.99
N GLU A 95 -37.24 21.17 -17.07
CA GLU A 95 -37.66 20.46 -18.29
C GLU A 95 -36.65 20.65 -19.46
N ASN A 96 -36.26 19.52 -20.06
CA ASN A 96 -35.95 19.16 -21.45
C ASN A 96 -35.14 20.05 -22.43
N THR A 97 -34.14 19.41 -23.07
CA THR A 97 -34.05 19.34 -24.55
C THR A 97 -33.45 17.97 -24.96
N ALA A 98 -34.04 17.37 -25.99
CA ALA A 98 -33.89 15.98 -26.41
C ALA A 98 -32.80 15.74 -27.49
N GLY A 99 -32.29 14.50 -27.53
CA GLY A 99 -31.89 13.79 -28.74
C GLY A 99 -30.38 13.55 -28.93
N GLU A 100 -29.90 12.33 -28.66
CA GLU A 100 -29.54 11.34 -29.69
C GLU A 100 -29.19 9.99 -29.03
N ASN A 101 -29.54 8.91 -29.72
CA ASN A 101 -29.60 7.55 -29.20
C ASN A 101 -28.34 6.80 -29.64
N GLU A 102 -27.41 6.50 -28.74
CA GLU A 102 -26.38 5.47 -28.96
C GLU A 102 -26.20 4.61 -27.70
N ASN A 103 -26.20 3.30 -27.94
CA ASN A 103 -26.09 2.16 -27.01
C ASN A 103 -25.53 2.46 -25.61
N LYS A 104 -26.37 2.23 -24.60
CA LYS A 104 -25.93 1.82 -23.26
C LYS A 104 -25.22 0.47 -23.38
N ASP A 105 -23.90 0.49 -23.51
CA ASP A 105 -23.09 -0.57 -22.94
C ASP A 105 -23.34 -0.50 -21.42
N GLU A 106 -23.83 -1.58 -20.81
CA GLU A 106 -23.86 -1.73 -19.35
C GLU A 106 -22.42 -1.62 -18.85
N ASP A 107 -22.06 -0.43 -18.36
CA ASP A 107 -20.83 -0.19 -17.63
C ASP A 107 -20.98 -0.92 -16.29
N ASN A 108 -20.49 -2.17 -16.25
CA ASN A 108 -20.29 -2.86 -14.99
C ASN A 108 -19.12 -2.16 -14.30
N GLU A 109 -19.41 -1.08 -13.57
CA GLU A 109 -18.43 -0.37 -12.75
C GLU A 109 -17.73 -1.39 -11.84
N GLU A 110 -16.45 -1.66 -12.12
CA GLU A 110 -15.65 -2.58 -11.29
C GLU A 110 -15.68 -2.10 -9.84
N LYS A 111 -16.09 -2.97 -8.92
CA LYS A 111 -16.13 -2.64 -7.50
C LYS A 111 -14.70 -2.58 -6.94
N TYR A 112 -14.39 -1.54 -6.17
CA TYR A 112 -13.06 -1.35 -5.63
C TYR A 112 -13.02 -0.73 -4.24
N ILE A 113 -11.89 -0.93 -3.56
CA ILE A 113 -11.48 -0.21 -2.35
C ILE A 113 -10.29 0.67 -2.73
N GLU A 114 -10.34 1.96 -2.37
CA GLU A 114 -9.20 2.86 -2.54
C GLU A 114 -8.12 2.58 -1.50
N VAL A 115 -6.87 2.46 -1.94
CA VAL A 115 -5.71 2.16 -1.10
C VAL A 115 -4.65 3.22 -1.32
N THR A 116 -4.43 4.05 -0.32
CA THR A 116 -3.31 5.01 -0.30
C THR A 116 -2.04 4.27 0.07
N LEU A 117 -1.07 4.19 -0.84
CA LEU A 117 0.26 3.65 -0.62
C LEU A 117 1.09 4.59 0.26
N SER A 118 2.16 4.06 0.83
CA SER A 118 3.01 4.80 1.77
C SER A 118 3.83 5.91 1.10
N SER A 119 4.07 5.77 -0.19
CA SER A 119 4.60 6.81 -1.10
C SER A 119 3.62 7.98 -1.33
N GLY A 120 2.36 7.83 -0.91
CA GLY A 120 1.27 8.81 -1.15
C GLY A 120 0.44 8.50 -2.40
N ASN A 121 0.88 7.55 -3.23
CA ASN A 121 0.17 7.17 -4.44
C ASN A 121 -1.10 6.37 -4.14
N ILE A 122 -2.09 6.44 -5.02
CA ILE A 122 -3.39 5.81 -4.82
C ILE A 122 -3.55 4.63 -5.78
N ALA A 123 -3.86 3.46 -5.23
CA ALA A 123 -4.23 2.26 -5.96
C ALA A 123 -5.68 1.85 -5.65
N ARG A 124 -6.26 1.01 -6.50
CA ARG A 124 -7.62 0.46 -6.36
C ARG A 124 -7.53 -1.05 -6.24
N ALA A 125 -7.95 -1.57 -5.09
CA ALA A 125 -8.08 -3.00 -4.87
C ALA A 125 -9.44 -3.46 -5.41
N ILE A 126 -9.40 -4.12 -6.58
CA ILE A 126 -10.57 -4.60 -7.30
C ILE A 126 -11.08 -5.87 -6.64
N TYR A 127 -12.40 -5.98 -6.43
CA TYR A 127 -13.02 -7.15 -5.81
C TYR A 127 -14.31 -7.55 -6.53
N ASP A 128 -14.62 -8.85 -6.48
CA ASP A 128 -15.93 -9.39 -6.84
C ASP A 128 -16.71 -9.74 -5.56
N GLU A 129 -18.03 -9.91 -5.68
CA GLU A 129 -18.86 -10.49 -4.62
C GLU A 129 -19.27 -11.92 -5.00
N GLU A 130 -18.72 -12.89 -4.27
CA GLU A 130 -19.00 -14.31 -4.43
C GLU A 130 -19.81 -14.78 -3.21
N SER A 131 -21.06 -15.22 -3.42
CA SER A 131 -21.95 -15.69 -2.34
C SER A 131 -22.10 -14.70 -1.18
N GLY A 132 -22.19 -13.40 -1.48
CA GLY A 132 -22.31 -12.33 -0.49
C GLY A 132 -21.02 -12.00 0.26
N LYS A 133 -19.88 -12.59 -0.12
CA LYS A 133 -18.55 -12.27 0.42
C LYS A 133 -17.71 -11.60 -0.66
N ARG A 134 -17.04 -10.52 -0.30
CA ARG A 134 -16.09 -9.83 -1.18
C ARG A 134 -14.82 -10.66 -1.32
N LYS A 135 -14.24 -10.69 -2.53
CA LYS A 135 -13.01 -11.42 -2.86
C LYS A 135 -12.13 -10.56 -3.76
N PHE A 136 -10.90 -10.28 -3.34
CA PHE A 136 -9.96 -9.50 -4.15
C PHE A 136 -9.57 -10.23 -5.44
N LYS A 137 -9.33 -9.44 -6.49
CA LYS A 137 -8.90 -9.93 -7.81
C LYS A 137 -7.65 -9.25 -8.33
N ALA A 138 -7.52 -7.95 -8.11
CA ALA A 138 -6.42 -7.17 -8.66
C ALA A 138 -6.15 -5.92 -7.82
N LEU A 139 -4.98 -5.33 -8.05
CA LEU A 139 -4.62 -4.00 -7.60
C LEU A 139 -4.20 -3.18 -8.82
N ILE A 140 -4.83 -2.03 -9.05
CA ILE A 140 -4.53 -1.16 -10.20
C ILE A 140 -4.59 0.33 -9.83
N PRO A 141 -3.71 1.20 -10.37
CA PRO A 141 -2.48 0.85 -11.09
C PRO A 141 -1.42 0.25 -10.15
N ILE A 142 -0.40 -0.36 -10.75
CA ILE A 142 0.81 -0.82 -10.04
C ILE A 142 1.95 0.04 -10.53
N GLU A 143 2.59 0.74 -9.60
CA GLU A 143 3.76 1.56 -9.89
C GLU A 143 5.03 0.73 -10.03
N GLU A 144 6.05 1.33 -10.63
CA GLU A 144 7.34 0.67 -10.78
C GLU A 144 7.92 0.26 -9.42
N GLY A 145 8.36 -0.99 -9.32
CA GLY A 145 8.93 -1.57 -8.10
C GLY A 145 7.90 -1.97 -7.03
N THR A 146 6.64 -1.52 -7.13
CA THR A 146 5.56 -1.95 -6.23
C THR A 146 5.11 -3.36 -6.61
N THR A 147 4.99 -4.24 -5.62
CA THR A 147 4.46 -5.59 -5.79
C THR A 147 3.24 -5.80 -4.91
N PHE A 148 2.36 -6.72 -5.28
CA PHE A 148 1.24 -7.12 -4.45
C PHE A 148 1.02 -8.63 -4.52
N ASP A 149 0.25 -9.14 -3.56
CA ASP A 149 -0.22 -10.52 -3.55
C ASP A 149 -1.59 -10.59 -2.87
N ILE A 150 -2.40 -11.56 -3.27
CA ILE A 150 -3.74 -11.79 -2.73
C ILE A 150 -3.67 -13.12 -1.95
N SER A 151 -4.25 -13.15 -0.74
CA SER A 151 -4.25 -14.35 0.07
C SER A 151 -4.96 -15.52 -0.63
N PRO A 152 -4.66 -16.79 -0.29
CA PRO A 152 -5.34 -17.95 -0.87
C PRO A 152 -6.87 -17.87 -0.81
N ASN A 153 -7.43 -17.41 0.31
CA ASN A 153 -8.86 -17.20 0.47
C ASN A 153 -9.40 -15.94 -0.22
N LYS A 154 -8.53 -15.11 -0.80
CA LYS A 154 -8.79 -13.81 -1.43
C LYS A 154 -9.45 -12.75 -0.54
N ASP A 155 -9.41 -12.92 0.77
CA ASP A 155 -9.95 -11.97 1.74
C ASP A 155 -8.97 -10.85 2.08
N PHE A 156 -7.69 -11.05 1.76
CA PHE A 156 -6.61 -10.14 2.10
C PHE A 156 -5.74 -9.81 0.90
N LEU A 157 -5.18 -8.61 0.95
CA LEU A 157 -4.22 -8.09 0.00
C LEU A 157 -3.00 -7.61 0.77
N ILE A 158 -1.81 -7.94 0.28
CA ILE A 158 -0.56 -7.32 0.72
C ILE A 158 0.05 -6.54 -0.43
N ILE A 159 0.63 -5.39 -0.10
CA ILE A 159 1.24 -4.49 -1.06
C ILE A 159 2.60 -4.09 -0.51
N ASN A 160 3.67 -4.43 -1.21
CA ASN A 160 5.01 -3.92 -0.93
C ASN A 160 5.24 -2.70 -1.83
N ASP A 161 5.14 -1.51 -1.26
CA ASP A 161 5.39 -0.23 -1.93
C ASP A 161 6.86 -0.15 -2.36
N GLY A 162 7.11 0.05 -3.66
CA GLY A 162 8.48 0.09 -4.20
C GLY A 162 9.25 1.37 -3.83
N GLY A 163 8.56 2.50 -3.70
CA GLY A 163 9.18 3.79 -3.42
C GLY A 163 9.60 3.92 -1.96
N THR A 164 8.78 3.42 -1.04
CA THR A 164 9.11 3.45 0.38
C THR A 164 9.75 2.16 0.85
N GLN A 165 9.45 1.00 0.27
CA GLN A 165 9.67 -0.36 0.81
C GLN A 165 8.76 -0.70 2.00
N GLN A 166 7.58 -0.11 2.14
CA GLN A 166 6.63 -0.48 3.20
C GLN A 166 5.68 -1.59 2.74
N ILE A 167 5.32 -2.50 3.65
CA ILE A 167 4.33 -3.55 3.44
C ILE A 167 3.01 -3.10 4.06
N LYS A 168 1.98 -2.98 3.22
CA LYS A 168 0.61 -2.65 3.61
C LYS A 168 -0.27 -3.89 3.50
N PHE A 169 -1.06 -4.13 4.52
CA PHE A 169 -2.14 -5.12 4.56
C PHE A 169 -3.48 -4.42 4.32
N VAL A 170 -4.35 -5.04 3.54
CA VAL A 170 -5.73 -4.58 3.30
C VAL A 170 -6.68 -5.77 3.38
N ASP A 171 -7.81 -5.62 4.09
CA ASP A 171 -8.91 -6.59 4.10
C ASP A 171 -10.06 -6.17 3.18
N THR A 172 -10.94 -7.12 2.84
CA THR A 172 -12.11 -6.87 1.98
C THR A 172 -13.18 -5.94 2.58
N ARG A 173 -13.06 -5.57 3.86
CA ARG A 173 -13.90 -4.56 4.51
C ARG A 173 -13.34 -3.14 4.34
N GLY A 174 -12.11 -3.01 3.83
CA GLY A 174 -11.41 -1.75 3.65
C GLY A 174 -10.50 -1.38 4.81
N THR A 175 -10.30 -2.27 5.78
CA THR A 175 -9.31 -2.05 6.84
C THR A 175 -7.91 -2.07 6.24
N GLN A 176 -7.10 -1.07 6.55
CA GLN A 176 -5.72 -0.96 6.07
C GLN A 176 -4.75 -0.85 7.24
N LYS A 177 -3.63 -1.57 7.19
CA LYS A 177 -2.60 -1.57 8.23
C LYS A 177 -1.21 -1.59 7.61
N ASN A 178 -0.29 -0.78 8.12
CA ASN A 178 1.13 -0.95 7.82
C ASN A 178 1.69 -2.08 8.71
N ILE A 179 2.24 -3.12 8.08
CA ILE A 179 2.82 -4.29 8.74
C ILE A 179 4.33 -4.39 8.49
N THR A 180 4.95 -3.31 8.02
CA THR A 180 6.41 -3.25 7.84
C THR A 180 7.11 -3.35 9.19
N TYR A 181 8.22 -4.07 9.25
CA TYR A 181 9.06 -4.09 10.45
C TYR A 181 9.70 -2.71 10.66
N PRO A 182 9.36 -1.93 11.70
CA PRO A 182 9.76 -0.52 11.79
C PRO A 182 11.23 -0.34 12.18
N SER A 183 11.77 -1.27 12.95
CA SER A 183 13.15 -1.26 13.39
C SER A 183 13.62 -2.68 13.69
N TYR A 184 14.93 -2.90 13.58
CA TYR A 184 15.59 -4.14 13.96
C TYR A 184 16.46 -3.91 15.20
N THR A 185 16.28 -4.73 16.23
CA THR A 185 17.14 -4.71 17.42
C THR A 185 18.20 -5.80 17.30
N THR A 186 19.47 -5.41 17.26
CA THR A 186 20.59 -6.34 17.17
C THR A 186 20.77 -7.13 18.47
N LYS A 187 21.58 -8.20 18.43
CA LYS A 187 21.97 -8.95 19.64
C LYS A 187 22.62 -8.08 20.71
N ASN A 188 23.28 -6.99 20.31
CA ASN A 188 23.92 -6.03 21.20
C ASN A 188 22.97 -4.92 21.68
N LYS A 189 21.66 -5.06 21.42
CA LYS A 189 20.59 -4.09 21.77
C LYS A 189 20.67 -2.75 21.04
N GLU A 190 21.45 -2.66 19.98
CA GLU A 190 21.41 -1.52 19.07
C GLU A 190 20.09 -1.55 18.28
N VAL A 191 19.40 -0.42 18.19
CA VAL A 191 18.16 -0.28 17.44
C VAL A 191 18.46 0.39 16.11
N ILE A 192 18.26 -0.37 15.03
CA ILE A 192 18.39 0.11 13.67
C ILE A 192 17.01 0.52 13.18
N VAL A 193 16.81 1.81 12.97
CA VAL A 193 15.56 2.36 12.44
C VAL A 193 15.60 2.28 10.91
N ARG A 194 14.51 1.78 10.34
CA ARG A 194 14.34 1.56 8.91
C ARG A 194 14.61 2.80 8.07
N GLU A 195 13.97 3.92 8.42
CA GLU A 195 14.06 5.18 7.66
C GLU A 195 15.51 5.68 7.61
N THR A 196 16.23 5.58 8.73
CA THR A 196 17.65 5.94 8.81
C THR A 196 18.50 5.01 7.95
N MET A 197 18.28 3.68 8.02
CA MET A 197 19.02 2.71 7.22
C MET A 197 18.83 2.94 5.71
N LEU A 198 17.60 3.19 5.26
CA LEU A 198 17.30 3.45 3.85
C LEU A 198 17.87 4.79 3.36
N ASN A 199 17.97 5.80 4.24
CA ASN A 199 18.59 7.08 3.93
C ASN A 199 20.13 6.96 3.82
N ASP A 200 20.76 6.25 4.75
CA ASP A 200 22.22 6.18 4.85
C ASP A 200 22.83 5.19 3.85
N TYR A 201 22.05 4.19 3.42
CA TYR A 201 22.47 3.17 2.47
C TYR A 201 21.50 3.08 1.28
N PRO A 202 21.61 4.00 0.31
CA PRO A 202 20.82 3.91 -0.93
C PRO A 202 20.99 2.55 -1.60
N GLY A 203 19.88 1.89 -1.92
CA GLY A 203 19.86 0.54 -2.49
C GLY A 203 19.76 -0.59 -1.46
N TYR A 204 19.80 -0.30 -0.16
CA TYR A 204 19.51 -1.29 0.86
C TYR A 204 18.07 -1.80 0.75
N THR A 205 17.88 -3.12 0.88
CA THR A 205 16.56 -3.76 0.84
C THR A 205 16.09 -4.08 2.25
N TRP A 206 15.18 -3.26 2.77
CA TRP A 206 14.50 -3.51 4.04
C TRP A 206 13.35 -4.50 3.88
N SER A 207 12.52 -4.31 2.86
CA SER A 207 11.43 -5.23 2.51
C SER A 207 11.08 -5.13 1.04
N LYS A 208 11.07 -6.29 0.38
CA LYS A 208 10.76 -6.40 -1.04
C LYS A 208 9.99 -7.68 -1.34
N ASN A 209 9.10 -7.60 -2.33
CA ASN A 209 8.38 -8.75 -2.90
C ASN A 209 7.66 -9.58 -1.84
N ALA A 210 6.87 -8.91 -0.99
CA ALA A 210 6.05 -9.60 -0.02
C ALA A 210 5.02 -10.53 -0.74
N LYS A 211 4.77 -11.72 -0.18
CA LYS A 211 3.83 -12.73 -0.70
C LYS A 211 3.21 -13.58 0.42
N PHE A 212 1.99 -14.04 0.23
CA PHE A 212 1.37 -14.99 1.15
C PHE A 212 1.97 -16.40 0.98
N ILE A 213 2.17 -17.11 2.09
CA ILE A 213 2.43 -18.56 2.09
C ILE A 213 1.20 -19.35 2.57
N ASP A 214 0.31 -18.68 3.28
CA ASP A 214 -1.03 -19.11 3.67
C ASP A 214 -1.88 -17.86 3.98
N ASP A 215 -3.09 -18.02 4.53
CA ASP A 215 -3.98 -16.89 4.83
C ASP A 215 -3.55 -16.04 6.04
N THR A 216 -2.50 -16.45 6.76
CA THR A 216 -2.04 -15.85 8.03
C THR A 216 -0.58 -15.43 8.02
N HIS A 217 0.23 -15.96 7.10
CA HIS A 217 1.66 -15.72 7.02
C HIS A 217 2.04 -15.12 5.68
N VAL A 218 2.89 -14.10 5.77
CA VAL A 218 3.46 -13.39 4.62
C VAL A 218 4.97 -13.52 4.70
N VAL A 219 5.62 -13.79 3.58
CA VAL A 219 7.08 -13.73 3.46
C VAL A 219 7.50 -12.51 2.66
N TYR A 220 8.71 -12.00 2.90
CA TYR A 220 9.33 -10.92 2.14
C TYR A 220 10.85 -11.06 2.15
N LEU A 221 11.51 -10.37 1.22
CA LEU A 221 12.96 -10.34 1.11
C LEU A 221 13.55 -9.14 1.83
N SER A 222 14.63 -9.35 2.57
CA SER A 222 15.35 -8.31 3.33
C SER A 222 16.84 -8.60 3.40
N GLN A 223 17.67 -7.57 3.46
CA GLN A 223 19.10 -7.71 3.79
C GLN A 223 19.33 -7.76 5.31
N LEU A 224 18.27 -7.57 6.11
CA LEU A 224 18.34 -7.80 7.55
C LEU A 224 18.77 -9.24 7.85
N PRO A 225 19.57 -9.45 8.91
CA PRO A 225 20.01 -8.47 9.90
C PRO A 225 21.40 -7.86 9.62
N TYR A 226 21.89 -7.95 8.38
CA TYR A 226 23.24 -7.50 8.03
C TYR A 226 23.22 -6.15 7.34
N PHE A 227 24.26 -5.35 7.60
CA PHE A 227 24.36 -3.96 7.15
C PHE A 227 25.74 -3.70 6.55
N GLY A 228 25.84 -2.76 5.62
CA GLY A 228 27.11 -2.34 5.03
C GLY A 228 27.13 -2.34 3.49
N LYS A 229 28.30 -2.07 2.92
CA LYS A 229 28.46 -1.78 1.48
C LYS A 229 28.86 -2.99 0.61
N ASN A 230 29.26 -4.12 1.21
CA ASN A 230 29.84 -5.24 0.46
C ASN A 230 29.06 -6.54 0.69
N GLN A 231 28.63 -7.15 -0.41
CA GLN A 231 28.13 -8.55 -0.50
C GLN A 231 27.07 -8.93 0.56
N LEU A 232 26.10 -8.04 0.80
CA LEU A 232 24.96 -8.35 1.65
C LEU A 232 24.10 -9.44 0.99
N LEU A 233 24.02 -10.59 1.65
CA LEU A 233 23.05 -11.62 1.29
C LEU A 233 21.65 -11.09 1.56
N THR A 234 20.72 -11.52 0.72
CA THR A 234 19.28 -11.36 0.96
C THR A 234 18.80 -12.57 1.75
N TYR A 235 17.95 -12.31 2.74
CA TYR A 235 17.27 -13.29 3.56
C TYR A 235 15.77 -13.19 3.30
N MET A 236 15.08 -14.32 3.43
CA MET A 236 13.64 -14.30 3.55
C MET A 236 13.24 -14.13 5.02
N TRP A 237 12.23 -13.30 5.24
CA TRP A 237 11.59 -13.07 6.52
C TRP A 237 10.12 -13.43 6.41
N SER A 238 9.53 -13.91 7.49
CA SER A 238 8.10 -14.13 7.62
C SER A 238 7.47 -13.13 8.59
N ILE A 239 6.18 -12.87 8.39
CA ILE A 239 5.31 -12.08 9.25
C ILE A 239 4.05 -12.92 9.50
N ASP A 240 3.70 -13.13 10.75
CA ASP A 240 2.34 -13.54 11.11
C ASP A 240 1.47 -12.27 11.17
N ILE A 241 0.46 -12.17 10.32
CA ILE A 241 -0.36 -10.96 10.19
C ILE A 241 -1.26 -10.71 11.41
N ASN A 242 -1.56 -11.76 12.17
CA ASN A 242 -2.40 -11.69 13.36
C ASN A 242 -1.62 -11.12 14.54
N THR A 243 -0.38 -11.60 14.73
CA THR A 243 0.48 -11.19 15.86
C THR A 243 1.40 -10.02 15.52
N GLY A 244 1.70 -9.81 14.24
CA GLY A 244 2.71 -8.86 13.77
C GLY A 244 4.15 -9.31 14.06
N VAL A 245 4.37 -10.58 14.41
CA VAL A 245 5.70 -11.10 14.73
C VAL A 245 6.48 -11.34 13.44
N HIS A 246 7.67 -10.74 13.36
CA HIS A 246 8.61 -10.93 12.26
C HIS A 246 9.66 -11.98 12.64
N THR A 247 9.90 -12.95 11.76
CA THR A 247 10.91 -14.01 11.97
C THR A 247 11.82 -14.15 10.75
N THR A 248 13.13 -14.22 10.98
CA THR A 248 14.10 -14.53 9.90
C THR A 248 14.06 -16.01 9.55
N LEU A 249 13.94 -16.34 8.27
CA LEU A 249 14.10 -17.70 7.77
C LEU A 249 15.57 -17.94 7.40
N TRP A 250 16.39 -18.27 8.41
CA TRP A 250 17.85 -18.33 8.28
C TRP A 250 18.39 -19.25 7.17
N ASN A 251 17.64 -20.30 6.83
CA ASN A 251 18.00 -21.26 5.79
C ASN A 251 17.62 -20.78 4.37
N VAL A 252 16.89 -19.66 4.26
CA VAL A 252 16.46 -19.04 3.02
C VAL A 252 17.27 -17.77 2.81
N LYS A 253 18.52 -17.93 2.37
CA LYS A 253 19.46 -16.83 2.12
C LYS A 253 20.25 -17.06 0.84
N GLY A 254 20.60 -15.98 0.15
CA GLY A 254 21.37 -16.04 -1.10
C GLY A 254 21.71 -14.65 -1.63
N SER A 255 22.54 -14.62 -2.67
CA SER A 255 22.84 -13.37 -3.38
C SER A 255 21.68 -12.96 -4.30
N ASN A 256 20.93 -13.95 -4.81
CA ASN A 256 19.74 -13.75 -5.62
C ASN A 256 18.65 -14.71 -5.14
N ILE A 257 17.53 -14.16 -4.69
CA ILE A 257 16.34 -14.93 -4.32
C ILE A 257 15.17 -14.47 -5.17
N LYS A 258 14.50 -15.42 -5.84
CA LYS A 258 13.24 -15.19 -6.54
C LYS A 258 12.12 -15.94 -5.84
N ILE A 259 10.99 -15.28 -5.69
CA ILE A 259 9.76 -15.88 -5.17
C ILE A 259 8.83 -16.16 -6.34
N GLY A 260 8.39 -17.39 -6.47
CA GLY A 260 7.50 -17.89 -7.51
C GLY A 260 6.04 -17.98 -7.05
N ASN A 261 5.35 -19.00 -7.54
CA ASN A 261 3.93 -19.22 -7.24
C ASN A 261 3.73 -19.97 -5.93
N LEU A 262 2.60 -19.75 -5.28
CA LEU A 262 2.11 -20.61 -4.21
C LEU A 262 1.42 -21.83 -4.84
N THR A 263 1.81 -23.02 -4.41
CA THR A 263 1.27 -24.31 -4.86
C THR A 263 0.73 -25.10 -3.67
N ASP A 264 0.08 -26.23 -3.92
CA ASP A 264 -0.39 -27.14 -2.87
C ASP A 264 0.74 -27.63 -1.94
N ASN A 265 1.98 -27.68 -2.44
CA ASN A 265 3.16 -28.10 -1.67
C ASN A 265 3.83 -26.94 -0.92
N GLY A 266 3.46 -25.69 -1.21
CA GLY A 266 4.08 -24.49 -0.66
C GLY A 266 4.54 -23.51 -1.74
N LEU A 267 5.28 -22.50 -1.30
CA LEU A 267 5.75 -21.40 -2.12
C LEU A 267 7.02 -21.78 -2.87
N GLU A 268 7.02 -21.61 -4.19
CA GLU A 268 8.22 -21.80 -5.01
C GLU A 268 9.27 -20.72 -4.70
N VAL A 269 10.50 -21.13 -4.46
CA VAL A 269 11.63 -20.23 -4.19
C VAL A 269 12.85 -20.69 -5.00
N GLU A 270 13.50 -19.75 -5.69
CA GLU A 270 14.79 -19.99 -6.34
C GLU A 270 15.88 -19.23 -5.59
N ILE A 271 16.87 -19.94 -5.06
CA ILE A 271 17.99 -19.37 -4.30
C ILE A 271 19.27 -19.62 -5.08
N ASP A 272 19.89 -18.56 -5.58
CA ASP A 272 21.13 -18.60 -6.37
C ASP A 272 21.04 -19.62 -7.53
N GLY A 273 19.88 -19.69 -8.18
CA GLY A 273 19.58 -20.60 -9.29
C GLY A 273 19.02 -21.97 -8.88
N ASN A 274 18.99 -22.32 -7.59
CA ASN A 274 18.48 -23.59 -7.09
C ASN A 274 17.00 -23.46 -6.69
N LYS A 275 16.13 -24.18 -7.40
CA LYS A 275 14.68 -24.23 -7.08
C LYS A 275 14.43 -25.09 -5.85
N LYS A 276 13.53 -24.62 -4.99
CA LYS A 276 13.07 -25.23 -3.75
C LYS A 276 11.60 -24.89 -3.51
N ILE A 277 10.98 -25.60 -2.58
CA ILE A 277 9.65 -25.27 -2.06
C ILE A 277 9.77 -24.85 -0.61
N LEU A 278 9.19 -23.71 -0.25
CA LEU A 278 8.99 -23.28 1.12
C LEU A 278 7.61 -23.72 1.59
N THR A 279 7.58 -24.67 2.51
CA THR A 279 6.34 -25.17 3.13
C THR A 279 5.69 -24.10 4.03
N PRO A 280 4.39 -24.22 4.37
CA PRO A 280 3.71 -23.31 5.30
C PRO A 280 4.38 -23.19 6.67
N ASN A 281 5.04 -24.28 7.13
CA ASN A 281 5.84 -24.28 8.37
C ASN A 281 7.24 -23.65 8.19
N ALA A 282 7.43 -22.83 7.15
CA ALA A 282 8.65 -22.14 6.80
C ALA A 282 9.90 -23.05 6.66
N THR A 283 9.69 -24.30 6.25
CA THR A 283 10.77 -25.28 5.99
C THR A 283 11.01 -25.42 4.50
N LEU A 284 12.28 -25.42 4.09
CA LEU A 284 12.67 -25.64 2.70
C LEU A 284 12.76 -27.14 2.39
N ILE A 285 12.12 -27.55 1.29
CA ILE A 285 12.25 -28.89 0.69
C ILE A 285 12.69 -28.76 -0.77
N GLN A 286 13.24 -29.84 -1.32
CA GLN A 286 13.76 -29.89 -2.70
C GLN A 286 12.65 -30.24 -3.69
#